data_AF-A0A537YK80-F1
#
_entry.id   AF-A0A537YK80-F1
#
_cell.length_a   1.000
_cell.length_b   1.000
_cell.length_c   1.000
_cell.angle_alpha   90.00
_cell.angle_beta   90.00
_cell.angle_gamma   90.00
#
_symmetry.space_group_name_H-M   'P 1'
#
loop_
_entity.id
_entity.type
_entity.pdbx_description
1 polymer ?
#
loop_
_entity_poly.entity_id
_entity_poly.type
_entity_poly.pdbx_seq_one_letter_code
_entity_poly.pdbx_strand_id
1 'polypeptide(L)'
;MSLTTTLAPCAASASASPRPTPRPAPVTMATLPSSMPICVLSSASWKLTCSSTYFGVSRGRQSCVAGACADGRRRERTNKGAVRTMPVDTSQIGKPTSAVRSRVELGPVDFFARAVCDENPVYHDPEAAKAAGFNNVVAPPTFTFALNHMGRAGETQPPDPTGGQSPFGALVGGLMQGGGLILHGEQEFEYRRPIQVGDVLVGEGKILDIYEKESKGAVMTFIVVETAWRDEASGEAVVTERFNLIHRR
;
A
#
# COMPACT_ATOMS: atom_id res chain seq x y z
N MET A 1 -6.43 28.48 -30.32
CA MET A 1 -7.19 27.53 -29.49
C MET A 1 -6.83 26.13 -29.96
N SER A 2 -6.17 25.32 -29.14
CA SER A 2 -5.78 23.96 -29.48
C SER A 2 -6.74 22.98 -28.80
N LEU A 3 -7.45 22.17 -29.60
CA LEU A 3 -8.37 21.14 -29.12
C LEU A 3 -7.70 19.78 -29.30
N THR A 4 -6.98 19.34 -28.28
CA THR A 4 -6.49 17.96 -28.22
C THR A 4 -7.00 17.33 -26.93
N THR A 5 -8.07 16.55 -27.04
CA THR A 5 -8.61 15.73 -25.95
C THR A 5 -8.11 14.30 -26.14
N THR A 6 -7.30 13.81 -25.21
CA THR A 6 -6.90 12.40 -25.14
C THR A 6 -7.92 11.64 -24.29
N LEU A 7 -8.61 10.67 -24.88
CA LEU A 7 -9.54 9.80 -24.16
C LEU A 7 -8.79 8.64 -23.47
N ALA A 8 -9.19 8.30 -22.25
CA ALA A 8 -8.68 7.15 -21.52
C ALA A 8 -9.13 5.82 -22.20
N PRO A 9 -8.28 4.79 -22.22
CA PRO A 9 -8.56 3.55 -22.96
C PRO A 9 -9.67 2.66 -22.36
N CYS A 10 -10.19 2.96 -21.16
CA CYS A 10 -11.35 2.25 -20.59
C CYS A 10 -12.04 3.04 -19.45
N ALA A 11 -13.31 2.70 -19.18
CA ALA A 11 -14.10 3.26 -18.09
C ALA A 11 -13.72 2.66 -16.72
N ALA A 12 -13.75 3.48 -15.67
CA ALA A 12 -13.59 3.01 -14.30
C ALA A 12 -14.79 2.16 -13.87
N SER A 13 -14.53 0.95 -13.38
CA SER A 13 -15.56 0.06 -12.82
C SER A 13 -15.52 0.13 -11.29
N ALA A 14 -16.47 0.82 -10.68
CA ALA A 14 -16.68 0.80 -9.24
C ALA A 14 -17.66 -0.33 -8.89
N SER A 15 -17.12 -1.52 -8.62
CA SER A 15 -17.89 -2.64 -8.05
C SER A 15 -17.36 -2.94 -6.66
N ALA A 16 -17.99 -2.38 -5.63
CA ALA A 16 -17.80 -2.76 -4.24
C ALA A 16 -19.07 -3.47 -3.76
N SER A 17 -18.98 -4.76 -3.48
CA SER A 17 -20.05 -5.51 -2.81
C SER A 17 -19.76 -5.64 -1.31
N PRO A 18 -20.75 -5.47 -0.42
CA PRO A 18 -20.55 -5.68 1.02
C PRO A 18 -20.13 -7.13 1.30
N ARG A 19 -19.20 -7.32 2.25
CA ARG A 19 -18.70 -8.64 2.62
C ARG A 19 -19.73 -9.37 3.51
N PRO A 20 -19.95 -10.68 3.31
CA PRO A 20 -20.82 -11.47 4.19
C PRO A 20 -20.29 -11.51 5.64
N THR A 21 -21.20 -11.34 6.60
CA THR A 21 -20.96 -11.50 8.04
C THR A 21 -21.78 -12.70 8.57
N PRO A 22 -21.18 -13.59 9.39
CA PRO A 22 -19.83 -13.56 9.96
C PRO A 22 -18.74 -14.05 8.99
N ARG A 23 -17.47 -13.81 9.34
CA ARG A 23 -16.28 -14.14 8.53
C ARG A 23 -16.34 -15.61 8.07
N PRO A 24 -16.29 -15.91 6.75
CA PRO A 24 -16.14 -17.29 6.31
C PRO A 24 -14.79 -17.85 6.79
N ALA A 25 -14.80 -19.10 7.25
CA ALA A 25 -13.59 -19.83 7.63
C ALA A 25 -12.55 -19.77 6.49
N PRO A 26 -11.24 -19.77 6.82
CA PRO A 26 -10.18 -19.62 5.82
C PRO A 26 -10.33 -20.65 4.70
N VAL A 27 -10.47 -20.15 3.46
CA VAL A 27 -10.63 -20.99 2.28
C VAL A 27 -9.28 -21.62 1.96
N THR A 28 -9.12 -22.91 2.22
CA THR A 28 -8.00 -23.73 1.74
C THR A 28 -8.19 -24.07 0.26
N MET A 29 -7.97 -23.11 -0.63
CA MET A 29 -7.82 -23.44 -2.05
C MET A 29 -6.38 -23.91 -2.30
N ALA A 30 -6.19 -25.23 -2.34
CA ALA A 30 -5.00 -25.85 -2.89
C ALA A 30 -5.02 -25.70 -4.42
N THR A 31 -4.40 -24.63 -4.96
CA THR A 31 -4.12 -24.56 -6.40
C THR A 31 -2.93 -25.46 -6.71
N LEU A 32 -3.21 -26.58 -7.39
CA LEU A 32 -2.19 -27.45 -7.98
C LEU A 32 -1.36 -26.66 -9.01
N PRO A 33 -0.02 -26.76 -9.01
CA PRO A 33 0.81 -26.10 -10.02
C PRO A 33 0.57 -26.72 -11.39
N SER A 34 0.45 -25.87 -12.41
CA SER A 34 0.38 -26.27 -13.83
C SER A 34 1.64 -27.05 -14.23
N SER A 35 1.45 -28.14 -14.97
CA SER A 35 2.51 -29.03 -15.48
C SER A 35 2.95 -28.71 -16.92
N MET A 36 2.52 -27.58 -17.50
CA MET A 36 2.89 -27.22 -18.88
C MET A 36 4.21 -26.42 -18.92
N PRO A 37 5.27 -26.90 -19.59
CA PRO A 37 6.50 -26.14 -19.76
C PRO A 37 6.32 -25.03 -20.80
N ILE A 38 6.93 -23.87 -20.54
CA ILE A 38 7.00 -22.74 -21.47
C ILE A 38 7.92 -23.11 -22.64
N CYS A 39 7.38 -23.10 -23.86
CA CYS A 39 8.12 -23.39 -25.09
C CYS A 39 8.99 -22.18 -25.48
N VAL A 40 10.31 -22.34 -25.45
CA VAL A 40 11.27 -21.37 -25.98
C VAL A 40 11.55 -21.73 -27.43
N LEU A 41 10.95 -20.99 -28.38
CA LEU A 41 11.26 -21.13 -29.80
C LEU A 41 12.55 -20.36 -30.12
N SER A 42 13.59 -21.12 -30.43
CA SER A 42 14.89 -20.64 -30.89
C SER A 42 15.06 -20.92 -32.39
N SER A 43 15.31 -19.85 -33.13
CA SER A 43 16.01 -19.76 -34.43
C SER A 43 15.43 -20.46 -35.67
N ALA A 44 15.27 -19.72 -36.77
CA ALA A 44 16.06 -19.93 -37.99
C ALA A 44 15.70 -18.93 -39.10
N SER A 45 16.74 -18.28 -39.62
CA SER A 45 16.76 -17.38 -40.76
C SER A 45 16.21 -17.99 -42.05
N TRP A 46 15.48 -17.17 -42.81
CA TRP A 46 15.17 -17.42 -44.21
C TRP A 46 16.41 -17.26 -45.09
N LYS A 47 16.69 -18.31 -45.90
CA LYS A 47 17.64 -18.27 -47.01
C LYS A 47 16.93 -17.68 -48.24
N LEU A 48 17.59 -16.73 -48.90
CA LEU A 48 17.35 -16.40 -50.29
C LEU A 48 18.64 -16.68 -51.08
N THR A 49 18.48 -17.47 -52.12
CA THR A 49 19.47 -17.90 -53.11
C THR A 49 19.90 -16.76 -54.03
N CYS A 50 21.16 -16.72 -54.44
CA CYS A 50 21.54 -16.45 -55.83
C CYS A 50 22.96 -16.96 -56.15
N SER A 51 23.12 -17.37 -57.40
CA SER A 51 24.22 -18.09 -58.04
C SER A 51 25.48 -17.24 -58.27
N SER A 52 26.68 -17.85 -58.22
CA SER A 52 27.55 -18.05 -59.41
C SER A 52 29.04 -18.21 -59.06
N THR A 53 29.69 -19.04 -59.88
CA THR A 53 31.12 -19.07 -60.25
C THR A 53 32.22 -19.61 -59.29
N TYR A 54 32.64 -20.84 -59.61
CA TYR A 54 33.99 -21.26 -60.06
C TYR A 54 35.21 -21.39 -59.12
N PHE A 55 35.90 -22.55 -59.31
CA PHE A 55 37.29 -22.95 -58.96
C PHE A 55 37.67 -22.95 -57.46
N GLY A 56 38.28 -23.98 -56.84
CA GLY A 56 38.86 -25.24 -57.27
C GLY A 56 39.59 -25.92 -56.09
N VAL A 57 39.63 -27.25 -56.09
CA VAL A 57 40.65 -28.20 -55.57
C VAL A 57 41.54 -27.70 -54.40
N SER A 58 41.53 -28.36 -53.22
CA SER A 58 42.48 -29.45 -52.94
C SER A 58 42.23 -30.14 -51.60
N ARG A 59 42.63 -31.41 -51.56
CA ARG A 59 42.52 -32.37 -50.45
C ARG A 59 43.56 -32.10 -49.35
N GLY A 60 43.20 -32.41 -48.11
CA GLY A 60 44.16 -32.55 -47.00
C GLY A 60 43.55 -33.28 -45.80
N ARG A 61 43.80 -34.58 -45.70
CA ARG A 61 43.52 -35.46 -44.55
C ARG A 61 44.59 -35.24 -43.47
N GLN A 62 44.20 -35.22 -42.19
CA GLN A 62 44.92 -35.80 -41.03
C GLN A 62 44.09 -35.52 -39.76
N SER A 63 43.35 -36.52 -39.25
CA SER A 63 43.75 -37.53 -38.24
C SER A 63 43.58 -37.05 -36.80
N CYS A 64 42.68 -37.74 -36.11
CA CYS A 64 42.34 -37.64 -34.70
C CYS A 64 43.55 -37.98 -33.82
N VAL A 65 43.71 -37.26 -32.71
CA VAL A 65 44.46 -37.75 -31.54
C VAL A 65 43.62 -37.46 -30.29
N ALA A 66 43.32 -38.52 -29.54
CA ALA A 66 42.66 -38.50 -28.26
C ALA A 66 43.64 -38.06 -27.16
N GLY A 67 43.19 -37.30 -26.17
CA GLY A 67 43.96 -37.13 -24.94
C GLY A 67 43.38 -36.12 -23.94
N ALA A 68 43.13 -36.64 -22.73
CA ALA A 68 43.12 -35.97 -21.43
C ALA A 68 41.79 -35.40 -20.90
N CYS A 69 41.13 -36.25 -20.10
CA CYS A 69 40.25 -35.86 -19.00
C CYS A 69 41.03 -34.99 -17.99
N ALA A 70 40.48 -33.84 -17.60
CA ALA A 70 40.96 -33.06 -16.46
C ALA A 70 39.80 -32.75 -15.50
N ASP A 71 40.00 -33.25 -14.29
CA ASP A 71 39.33 -33.09 -13.01
C ASP A 71 38.70 -31.69 -12.75
N GLY A 72 37.36 -31.65 -12.72
CA GLY A 72 36.57 -30.47 -12.34
C GLY A 72 36.07 -30.58 -10.90
N ARG A 73 36.88 -30.11 -9.94
CA ARG A 73 36.50 -30.00 -8.53
C ARG A 73 35.21 -29.19 -8.35
N ARG A 74 34.16 -29.88 -7.92
CA ARG A 74 32.86 -29.35 -7.48
C ARG A 74 33.07 -28.44 -6.27
N ARG A 75 33.02 -27.12 -6.45
CA ARG A 75 32.95 -26.16 -5.34
C ARG A 75 31.60 -26.31 -4.64
N GLU A 76 31.64 -26.88 -3.46
CA GLU A 76 30.53 -26.96 -2.52
C GLU A 76 30.16 -25.55 -2.08
N ARG A 77 28.96 -25.11 -2.50
CA ARG A 77 28.41 -23.80 -2.14
C ARG A 77 27.90 -23.91 -0.71
N THR A 78 28.77 -23.58 0.25
CA THR A 78 28.38 -23.52 1.66
C THR A 78 27.19 -22.58 1.80
N ASN A 79 26.12 -23.13 2.37
CA ASN A 79 24.89 -22.41 2.67
C ASN A 79 25.23 -21.37 3.74
N LYS A 80 25.56 -20.13 3.34
CA LYS A 80 25.68 -19.02 4.26
C LYS A 80 24.36 -18.93 5.01
N GLY A 81 24.42 -19.18 6.32
CA GLY A 81 23.26 -19.27 7.19
C GLY A 81 22.29 -18.13 6.91
N ALA A 82 21.03 -18.48 6.75
CA ALA A 82 19.94 -17.52 6.71
C ALA A 82 20.11 -16.60 7.92
N VAL A 83 20.41 -15.32 7.67
CA VAL A 83 20.38 -14.30 8.70
C VAL A 83 18.96 -14.30 9.21
N ARG A 84 18.78 -14.87 10.41
CA ARG A 84 17.51 -14.87 11.11
C ARG A 84 17.19 -13.40 11.36
N THR A 85 16.27 -12.88 10.57
CA THR A 85 15.87 -11.48 10.61
C THR A 85 15.30 -11.24 12.00
N MET A 86 15.78 -10.17 12.65
CA MET A 86 15.28 -9.80 13.97
C MET A 86 13.76 -9.62 13.84
N PRO A 87 12.95 -10.26 14.71
CA PRO A 87 11.51 -10.06 14.72
C PRO A 87 11.22 -8.57 14.93
N VAL A 88 10.15 -8.09 14.29
CA VAL A 88 9.68 -6.72 14.47
C VAL A 88 9.52 -6.35 15.97
N ASP A 89 9.90 -5.13 16.34
CA ASP A 89 9.84 -4.65 17.72
C ASP A 89 8.38 -4.46 18.18
N THR A 90 7.83 -5.46 18.86
CA THR A 90 6.48 -5.44 19.43
C THR A 90 6.37 -4.62 20.71
N SER A 91 7.49 -4.13 21.27
CA SER A 91 7.46 -3.28 22.49
C SER A 91 6.82 -1.92 22.27
N GLN A 92 6.57 -1.54 21.01
CA GLN A 92 5.90 -0.30 20.65
C GLN A 92 4.37 -0.39 20.73
N ILE A 93 3.80 -1.59 20.87
CA ILE A 93 2.35 -1.78 21.02
C ILE A 93 1.83 -1.02 22.24
N GLY A 94 0.70 -0.32 22.07
CA GLY A 94 0.06 0.50 23.10
C GLY A 94 0.62 1.90 23.24
N LYS A 95 1.77 2.23 22.62
CA LYS A 95 2.32 3.58 22.68
C LYS A 95 1.48 4.57 21.86
N PRO A 96 1.33 5.82 22.33
CA PRO A 96 0.65 6.86 21.56
C PRO A 96 1.45 7.20 20.30
N THR A 97 0.75 7.57 19.23
CA THR A 97 1.37 8.02 17.97
C THR A 97 1.17 9.50 17.71
N SER A 98 0.08 10.07 18.22
CA SER A 98 -0.29 11.47 18.00
C SER A 98 -1.36 11.90 19.00
N ALA A 99 -1.39 13.20 19.30
CA ALA A 99 -2.57 13.90 19.77
C ALA A 99 -2.72 15.17 18.91
N VAL A 100 -3.86 15.35 18.28
CA VAL A 100 -4.10 16.43 17.33
C VAL A 100 -5.44 17.06 17.63
N ARG A 101 -5.47 18.40 17.59
CA ARG A 101 -6.71 19.17 17.59
C ARG A 101 -6.89 19.78 16.20
N SER A 102 -8.04 19.52 15.58
CA SER A 102 -8.36 20.02 14.24
C SER A 102 -9.75 20.64 14.20
N ARG A 103 -9.85 21.84 13.63
CA ARG A 103 -11.14 22.46 13.27
C ARG A 103 -11.50 22.04 11.84
N VAL A 104 -12.74 21.60 11.65
CA VAL A 104 -13.25 21.22 10.33
C VAL A 104 -13.76 22.47 9.63
N GLU A 105 -13.11 22.84 8.53
CA GLU A 105 -13.37 24.06 7.78
C GLU A 105 -13.90 23.74 6.38
N LEU A 106 -14.74 24.62 5.82
CA LEU A 106 -15.37 24.41 4.52
C LEU A 106 -14.35 24.28 3.38
N GLY A 107 -13.34 25.15 3.34
CA GLY A 107 -12.35 25.17 2.26
C GLY A 107 -11.61 23.83 2.09
N PRO A 108 -10.98 23.28 3.14
CA PRO A 108 -10.36 21.95 3.08
C PRO A 108 -11.33 20.81 2.74
N VAL A 109 -12.58 20.87 3.23
CA VAL A 109 -13.61 19.87 2.94
C VAL A 109 -13.99 19.90 1.45
N ASP A 110 -14.30 21.08 0.90
CA ASP A 110 -14.62 21.26 -0.53
C ASP A 110 -13.44 20.83 -1.41
N PHE A 111 -12.23 21.25 -1.07
CA PHE A 111 -11.03 20.88 -1.79
C PHE A 111 -10.81 19.36 -1.79
N PHE A 112 -10.97 18.70 -0.64
CA PHE A 112 -10.81 17.25 -0.55
C PHE A 112 -11.88 16.51 -1.36
N ALA A 113 -13.16 16.90 -1.25
CA ALA A 113 -14.25 16.30 -2.01
C ALA A 113 -13.98 16.36 -3.53
N ARG A 114 -13.54 17.52 -4.03
CA ARG A 114 -13.11 17.67 -5.44
C ARG A 114 -11.90 16.80 -5.78
N ALA A 115 -10.90 16.74 -4.90
CA ALA A 115 -9.69 15.96 -5.13
C ALA A 115 -9.97 14.45 -5.25
N VAL A 116 -10.95 13.94 -4.51
CA VAL A 116 -11.40 12.55 -4.61
C VAL A 116 -12.51 12.34 -5.67
N CYS A 117 -12.85 13.39 -6.42
CA CYS A 117 -13.87 13.39 -7.47
C CYS A 117 -15.27 13.00 -6.96
N ASP A 118 -15.63 13.40 -5.75
CA ASP A 118 -16.98 13.24 -5.20
C ASP A 118 -17.75 14.56 -5.30
N GLU A 119 -18.71 14.60 -6.21
CA GLU A 119 -19.49 15.80 -6.56
C GLU A 119 -20.80 15.91 -5.74
N ASN A 120 -20.97 15.12 -4.68
CA ASN A 120 -22.18 15.17 -3.86
C ASN A 120 -22.33 16.57 -3.21
N PRO A 121 -23.42 17.31 -3.50
CA PRO A 121 -23.55 18.71 -3.10
C PRO A 121 -23.53 18.93 -1.58
N VAL A 122 -23.80 17.91 -0.76
CA VAL A 122 -23.74 18.00 0.71
C VAL A 122 -22.33 18.28 1.25
N TYR A 123 -21.29 18.11 0.42
CA TYR A 123 -19.89 18.41 0.75
C TYR A 123 -19.46 19.83 0.36
N HIS A 124 -20.32 20.58 -0.33
CA HIS A 124 -19.97 21.86 -0.95
C HIS A 124 -20.92 22.99 -0.54
N ASP A 125 -22.22 22.69 -0.48
CA ASP A 125 -23.29 23.68 -0.32
C ASP A 125 -24.02 23.49 1.02
N PRO A 126 -24.00 24.49 1.92
CA PRO A 126 -24.74 24.44 3.18
C PRO A 126 -26.25 24.23 3.00
N GLU A 127 -26.86 24.80 1.94
CA GLU A 127 -28.30 24.65 1.70
C GLU A 127 -28.63 23.22 1.23
N ALA A 128 -27.79 22.63 0.37
CA ALA A 128 -27.94 21.23 -0.03
C ALA A 128 -27.75 20.27 1.16
N ALA A 129 -26.76 20.53 2.03
CA ALA A 129 -26.55 19.74 3.25
C ALA A 129 -27.75 19.84 4.19
N LYS A 130 -28.30 21.04 4.37
CA LYS A 130 -29.51 21.27 5.18
C LYS A 130 -30.75 20.60 4.60
N ALA A 131 -30.94 20.68 3.28
CA ALA A 131 -32.02 19.97 2.58
C ALA A 131 -31.91 18.45 2.72
N ALA A 132 -30.69 17.92 2.88
CA ALA A 132 -30.42 16.52 3.18
C ALA A 132 -30.55 16.15 4.68
N GLY A 133 -30.90 17.12 5.54
CA GLY A 133 -31.14 16.90 6.97
C GLY A 133 -29.92 17.06 7.87
N PHE A 134 -28.81 17.61 7.37
CA PHE A 134 -27.64 17.93 8.17
C PHE A 134 -27.72 19.36 8.75
N ASN A 135 -26.98 19.63 9.82
CA ASN A 135 -26.94 20.97 10.41
C ASN A 135 -26.03 21.91 9.60
N ASN A 136 -25.02 21.36 8.93
CA ASN A 136 -24.09 22.07 8.08
C ASN A 136 -23.48 21.11 7.02
N VAL A 137 -22.62 21.65 6.15
CA VAL A 137 -21.82 20.88 5.18
C VAL A 137 -21.13 19.71 5.86
N VAL A 138 -21.25 18.52 5.27
CA VAL A 138 -20.68 17.29 5.81
C VAL A 138 -19.27 17.09 5.25
N ALA A 139 -18.37 16.47 6.01
CA ALA A 139 -17.08 16.04 5.48
C ALA A 139 -17.21 14.68 4.78
N PRO A 140 -16.53 14.46 3.62
CA PRO A 140 -16.47 13.13 3.00
C PRO A 140 -16.01 12.04 3.99
N PRO A 141 -16.51 10.79 3.89
CA PRO A 141 -16.23 9.73 4.88
C PRO A 141 -14.76 9.30 5.03
N THR A 142 -13.86 9.75 4.16
CA THR A 142 -12.41 9.47 4.24
C THR A 142 -11.60 10.71 4.63
N PHE A 143 -12.27 11.83 4.90
CA PHE A 143 -11.62 13.12 5.16
C PHE A 143 -10.75 13.11 6.43
N THR A 144 -11.06 12.32 7.45
CA THR A 144 -10.28 12.30 8.70
C THR A 144 -8.83 11.87 8.52
N PHE A 145 -8.56 11.02 7.53
CA PHE A 145 -7.20 10.66 7.17
C PHE A 145 -6.39 11.90 6.73
N ALA A 146 -7.02 12.80 5.95
CA ALA A 146 -6.43 14.08 5.57
C ALA A 146 -6.42 15.10 6.72
N LEU A 147 -7.42 15.06 7.61
CA LEU A 147 -7.56 15.95 8.77
C LEU A 147 -6.40 15.83 9.77
N ASN A 148 -5.71 14.69 9.82
CA ASN A 148 -4.46 14.56 10.58
C ASN A 148 -3.36 15.56 10.12
N HIS A 149 -3.44 16.01 8.87
CA HIS A 149 -2.46 16.88 8.21
C HIS A 149 -3.01 18.28 7.90
N MET A 150 -4.34 18.45 7.99
CA MET A 150 -5.07 19.68 7.66
C MET A 150 -5.79 20.23 8.91
N GLY A 151 -6.03 21.54 8.97
CA GLY A 151 -6.81 22.13 10.08
C GLY A 151 -6.10 22.22 11.43
N ARG A 152 -4.78 21.96 11.47
CA ARG A 152 -3.94 22.11 12.66
C ARG A 152 -3.44 23.55 12.79
N ALA A 153 -3.91 24.25 13.82
CA ALA A 153 -3.30 25.51 14.26
C ALA A 153 -2.29 25.20 15.38
N GLY A 154 -1.01 25.48 15.14
CA GLY A 154 0.11 25.12 16.03
C GLY A 154 -0.06 25.58 17.47
N GLU A 155 -0.64 26.76 17.67
CA GLU A 155 -0.87 27.37 18.99
C GLU A 155 -1.95 26.65 19.83
N THR A 156 -2.83 25.88 19.19
CA THR A 156 -3.97 25.21 19.84
C THR A 156 -3.77 23.70 20.00
N GLN A 157 -2.59 23.18 19.65
CA GLN A 157 -2.35 21.75 19.72
C GLN A 157 -2.22 21.28 21.18
N PRO A 158 -2.75 20.09 21.52
CA PRO A 158 -2.49 19.50 22.82
C PRO A 158 -0.99 19.18 22.97
N PRO A 159 -0.50 19.02 24.22
CA PRO A 159 0.86 18.56 24.44
C PRO A 159 1.13 17.25 23.70
N ASP A 160 2.30 17.12 23.09
CA ASP A 160 2.67 15.92 22.37
C ASP A 160 2.82 14.72 23.33
N PRO A 161 1.96 13.70 23.23
CA PRO A 161 1.99 12.56 24.15
C PRO A 161 3.22 11.66 23.95
N THR A 162 3.98 11.83 22.87
CA THR A 162 5.20 11.06 22.61
C THR A 162 6.45 11.74 23.16
N GLY A 163 6.34 12.98 23.66
CA GLY A 163 7.49 13.77 24.12
C GLY A 163 8.48 14.10 22.99
N GLY A 164 8.00 14.32 21.76
CA GLY A 164 8.82 14.60 20.58
C GLY A 164 9.38 13.36 19.88
N GLN A 165 9.03 12.15 20.35
CA GLN A 165 9.39 10.90 19.69
C GLN A 165 8.39 10.56 18.58
N SER A 166 8.78 9.66 17.68
CA SER A 166 7.84 9.07 16.73
C SER A 166 7.91 7.55 16.83
N PRO A 167 7.15 6.90 17.73
CA PRO A 167 7.16 5.44 17.86
C PRO A 167 6.84 4.75 16.53
N PHE A 168 5.82 5.23 15.82
CA PHE A 168 5.47 4.73 14.49
C PHE A 168 6.55 5.03 13.44
N GLY A 169 7.12 6.24 13.44
CA GLY A 169 8.22 6.61 12.54
C GLY A 169 9.50 5.79 12.78
N ALA A 170 9.81 5.44 14.03
CA ALA A 170 10.93 4.58 14.38
C ALA A 170 10.74 3.15 13.85
N LEU A 171 9.53 2.59 13.96
CA LEU A 171 9.19 1.30 13.37
C LEU A 171 9.34 1.32 11.84
N VAL A 172 8.72 2.28 11.19
CA VAL A 172 8.78 2.45 9.74
C VAL A 172 10.22 2.66 9.27
N GLY A 173 10.99 3.52 9.95
CA GLY A 173 12.40 3.76 9.65
C GLY A 173 13.26 2.52 9.78
N GLY A 174 13.07 1.72 10.83
CA GLY A 174 13.77 0.45 11.01
C GLY A 174 13.43 -0.57 9.90
N LEU A 175 12.15 -0.64 9.49
CA LEU A 175 11.72 -1.50 8.38
C LEU A 175 12.32 -1.05 7.04
N MET A 176 12.38 0.27 6.77
CA MET A 176 12.94 0.82 5.54
C MET A 176 14.46 0.65 5.43
N GLN A 177 15.21 0.73 6.55
CA GLN A 177 16.65 0.43 6.56
C GLN A 177 16.95 -0.99 6.09
N GLY A 178 16.04 -1.92 6.37
CA GLY A 178 16.11 -3.32 5.94
C GLY A 178 15.72 -3.56 4.48
N GLY A 179 15.42 -2.52 3.70
CA GLY A 179 14.88 -2.60 2.35
C GLY A 179 13.43 -3.07 2.30
N GLY A 180 12.91 -3.32 1.09
CA GLY A 180 11.54 -3.78 0.87
C GLY A 180 10.56 -2.65 0.55
N LEU A 181 9.28 -3.00 0.49
CA LEU A 181 8.17 -2.12 0.16
C LEU A 181 7.31 -1.88 1.38
N ILE A 182 6.95 -0.62 1.59
CA ILE A 182 5.92 -0.22 2.54
C ILE A 182 4.65 0.06 1.75
N LEU A 183 3.58 -0.61 2.14
CA LEU A 183 2.29 -0.54 1.51
C LEU A 183 1.27 -0.08 2.55
N HIS A 184 0.46 0.89 2.16
CA HIS A 184 -0.80 1.16 2.84
C HIS A 184 -1.73 -0.01 2.51
N GLY A 185 -1.95 -0.91 3.47
CA GLY A 185 -2.64 -2.18 3.24
C GLY A 185 -4.15 -2.06 3.33
N GLU A 186 -4.63 -1.48 4.43
CA GLU A 186 -6.07 -1.36 4.72
C GLU A 186 -6.33 -0.09 5.52
N GLN A 187 -7.52 0.47 5.30
CA GLN A 187 -8.06 1.61 5.99
C GLN A 187 -9.51 1.31 6.40
N GLU A 188 -9.84 1.49 7.68
CA GLU A 188 -11.17 1.28 8.25
C GLU A 188 -11.64 2.54 8.98
N PHE A 189 -12.93 2.86 8.86
CA PHE A 189 -13.56 3.97 9.58
C PHE A 189 -14.87 3.49 10.22
N GLU A 190 -15.02 3.72 11.51
CA GLU A 190 -16.22 3.42 12.29
C GLU A 190 -16.84 4.74 12.79
N TYR A 191 -17.90 5.20 12.11
CA TYR A 191 -18.58 6.46 12.42
C TYR A 191 -19.68 6.28 13.47
N ARG A 192 -19.73 7.20 14.43
CA ARG A 192 -20.86 7.38 15.37
C ARG A 192 -21.81 8.45 14.87
N ARG A 193 -21.29 9.50 14.25
CA ARG A 193 -22.04 10.53 13.52
C ARG A 193 -21.22 11.06 12.33
N PRO A 194 -21.85 11.63 11.30
CA PRO A 194 -21.14 12.39 10.27
C PRO A 194 -20.40 13.59 10.88
N ILE A 195 -19.22 13.87 10.36
CA ILE A 195 -18.45 15.07 10.69
C ILE A 195 -18.98 16.23 9.85
N GLN A 196 -19.13 17.39 10.45
CA GLN A 196 -19.67 18.58 9.79
C GLN A 196 -18.72 19.77 9.92
N VAL A 197 -18.78 20.68 8.96
CA VAL A 197 -18.04 21.94 9.00
C VAL A 197 -18.43 22.72 10.27
N GLY A 198 -17.43 23.19 10.99
CA GLY A 198 -17.57 23.84 12.29
C GLY A 198 -17.20 22.93 13.46
N ASP A 199 -17.23 21.60 13.28
CA ASP A 199 -16.76 20.65 14.30
C ASP A 199 -15.32 20.97 14.71
N VAL A 200 -15.04 20.79 16.00
CA VAL A 200 -13.66 20.77 16.52
C VAL A 200 -13.42 19.40 17.09
N LEU A 201 -12.47 18.69 16.51
CA LEU A 201 -12.19 17.30 16.85
C LEU A 201 -10.81 17.18 17.49
N VAL A 202 -10.73 16.32 18.50
CA VAL A 202 -9.49 15.87 19.12
C VAL A 202 -9.25 14.42 18.70
N GLY A 203 -8.16 14.19 17.98
CA GLY A 203 -7.73 12.89 17.49
C GLY A 203 -6.55 12.36 18.30
N GLU A 204 -6.70 11.16 18.85
CA GLU A 204 -5.64 10.48 19.62
C GLU A 204 -5.27 9.16 18.93
N GLY A 205 -4.00 9.04 18.57
CA GLY A 205 -3.46 7.87 17.88
C GLY A 205 -2.72 6.91 18.82
N LYS A 206 -2.82 5.61 18.55
CA LYS A 206 -2.05 4.55 19.25
C LYS A 206 -1.68 3.41 18.31
N ILE A 207 -0.55 2.76 18.60
CA ILE A 207 -0.20 1.49 17.96
C ILE A 207 -1.04 0.40 18.61
N LEU A 208 -1.95 -0.21 17.85
CA LEU A 208 -2.80 -1.28 18.33
C LEU A 208 -2.11 -2.63 18.34
N ASP A 209 -1.39 -2.95 17.27
CA ASP A 209 -0.84 -4.28 17.08
C ASP A 209 0.34 -4.26 16.11
N ILE A 210 1.25 -5.21 16.28
CA ILE A 210 2.40 -5.45 15.42
C ILE A 210 2.59 -6.95 15.31
N TYR A 211 2.52 -7.49 14.09
CA TYR A 211 2.64 -8.93 13.88
C TYR A 211 3.25 -9.27 12.53
N GLU A 212 3.69 -10.52 12.37
CA GLU A 212 4.23 -11.04 11.12
C GLU A 212 3.37 -12.17 10.57
N LYS A 213 3.29 -12.29 9.25
CA LYS A 213 2.70 -13.45 8.56
C LYS A 213 3.64 -13.91 7.45
N GLU A 214 3.80 -15.22 7.34
CA GLU A 214 4.51 -15.81 6.22
C GLU A 214 3.54 -16.14 5.08
N SER A 215 3.91 -15.76 3.85
CA SER A 215 3.15 -16.11 2.65
C SER A 215 4.10 -16.29 1.48
N LYS A 216 3.95 -17.42 0.75
CA LYS A 216 4.74 -17.74 -0.45
C LYS A 216 6.26 -17.59 -0.24
N GLY A 217 6.76 -17.95 0.94
CA GLY A 217 8.18 -17.87 1.29
C GLY A 217 8.70 -16.47 1.61
N ALA A 218 7.82 -15.48 1.75
CA ALA A 218 8.15 -14.12 2.21
C ALA A 218 7.45 -13.83 3.55
N VAL A 219 8.18 -13.19 4.46
CA VAL A 219 7.61 -12.67 5.71
C VAL A 219 7.10 -11.26 5.45
N MET A 220 5.85 -11.01 5.83
CA MET A 220 5.21 -9.71 5.80
C MET A 220 4.99 -9.24 7.23
N THR A 221 5.40 -8.02 7.52
CA THR A 221 5.18 -7.36 8.81
C THR A 221 3.97 -6.45 8.70
N PHE A 222 3.12 -6.47 9.70
CA PHE A 222 1.90 -5.67 9.79
C PHE A 222 2.01 -4.75 11.01
N ILE A 223 1.65 -3.48 10.85
CA ILE A 223 1.54 -2.51 11.93
C ILE A 223 0.15 -1.90 11.86
N VAL A 224 -0.62 -2.06 12.93
CA VAL A 224 -1.97 -1.51 13.04
C VAL A 224 -1.94 -0.29 13.94
N VAL A 225 -2.42 0.84 13.43
CA VAL A 225 -2.56 2.10 14.15
C VAL A 225 -4.04 2.47 14.20
N GLU A 226 -4.52 2.89 15.38
CA GLU A 226 -5.87 3.43 15.54
C GLU A 226 -5.78 4.91 15.89
N THR A 227 -6.63 5.72 15.29
CA THR A 227 -6.89 7.11 15.70
C THR A 227 -8.35 7.24 16.10
N ALA A 228 -8.58 7.62 17.36
CA ALA A 228 -9.92 7.89 17.87
C ALA A 228 -10.17 9.39 17.86
N TRP A 229 -11.19 9.83 17.13
CA TRP A 229 -11.62 11.22 17.06
C TRP A 229 -12.83 11.47 17.96
N ARG A 230 -12.74 12.50 18.79
CA ARG A 230 -13.80 12.95 19.69
C ARG A 230 -14.15 14.40 19.42
N ASP A 231 -15.41 14.73 19.65
CA ASP A 231 -15.87 16.10 19.65
C ASP A 231 -15.31 16.85 20.87
N GLU A 232 -14.72 18.02 20.68
CA GLU A 232 -14.08 18.78 21.75
C GLU A 232 -15.08 19.24 22.82
N ALA A 233 -16.26 19.70 22.40
CA ALA A 233 -17.21 20.32 23.31
C ALA A 233 -17.91 19.28 24.20
N SER A 234 -18.28 18.14 23.63
CA SER A 234 -19.02 17.07 24.32
C SER A 234 -18.14 15.93 24.86
N GLY A 235 -16.95 15.73 24.29
CA GLY A 235 -16.09 14.57 24.56
C GLY A 235 -16.58 13.26 23.92
N GLU A 236 -17.70 13.29 23.18
CA GLU A 236 -18.29 12.12 22.56
C GLU A 236 -17.43 11.59 21.42
N ALA A 237 -17.43 10.26 21.23
CA ALA A 237 -16.74 9.63 20.12
C ALA A 237 -17.45 9.95 18.80
N VAL A 238 -16.70 10.40 17.79
CA VAL A 238 -17.24 10.77 16.48
C VAL A 238 -16.87 9.72 15.43
N VAL A 239 -15.60 9.38 15.32
CA VAL A 239 -15.11 8.33 14.41
C VAL A 239 -13.89 7.65 14.98
N THR A 240 -13.78 6.35 14.77
CA THR A 240 -12.56 5.58 15.01
C THR A 240 -11.99 5.14 13.67
N GLU A 241 -10.74 5.46 13.43
CA GLU A 241 -10.01 5.17 12.21
C GLU A 241 -8.95 4.11 12.50
N ARG A 242 -8.83 3.07 11.67
CA ARG A 242 -7.75 2.08 11.77
C ARG A 242 -7.01 1.99 10.46
N PHE A 243 -5.71 2.13 10.54
CA PHE A 243 -4.79 2.03 9.43
C PHE A 243 -3.88 0.80 9.63
N ASN A 244 -3.75 -0.02 8.60
CA ASN A 244 -2.86 -1.18 8.58
C ASN A 244 -1.74 -0.99 7.55
N LEU A 245 -0.51 -0.86 8.06
CA LEU A 245 0.69 -0.80 7.25
C LEU A 245 1.25 -2.20 7.03
N ILE A 246 1.60 -2.51 5.80
CA ILE A 246 2.26 -3.76 5.44
C ILE A 246 3.68 -3.44 4.97
N HIS A 247 4.66 -4.09 5.58
CA HIS A 247 6.02 -4.15 5.06
C HIS A 247 6.28 -5.53 4.46
N ARG A 248 6.78 -5.52 3.23
CA ARG A 248 7.15 -6.73 2.49
C ARG A 248 8.58 -6.58 2.01
N ARG A 249 9.46 -7.49 2.41
CA ARG A 249 10.79 -7.63 1.81
C ARG A 249 10.74 -8.27 0.42
#